data_AF-A0A5Q0GZ40-F1
#
_entry.id   AF-A0A5Q0GZ40-F1
#
_cell.length_a   1.000
_cell.length_b   1.000
_cell.length_c   1.000
_cell.angle_alpha   90.00
_cell.angle_beta   90.00
_cell.angle_gamma   90.00
#
_symmetry.space_group_name_H-M   'P 1'
#
loop_
_entity.id
_entity.type
_entity.pdbx_description
1 polymer ?
#
loop_
_entity_poly.entity_id
_entity_poly.type
_entity_poly.pdbx_seq_one_letter_code
_entity_poly.pdbx_strand_id
1 'polypeptide(L)'
;MPKCVAHLRGCQHSHATSSAHRCPMVEWPQVETGRCGCHAQGETGPLDEQPLLDDVVMDAYQAGVRAGVFVDEEIAAQLDLELPRVVEARKRLQELRLLSDAPEGGPAVPLDPEIVEAELVSNLEISISRQRRQISQIHRQLRSLATVYRSTEHHPRENALIRVLDSAADVQRELDLARHRCTQERMALQPGGGRAAHLLQEDLVHTQELLRRGVRIRTLYQHTARSSMATRAYAKRVGDAGGEVRTAEELSERLIIYDRRIAFVPKERRGQEAPGAAVVTDPTLVAYLCRSFEAAWQVGQPFPEPDPVEDAQHVGSELRASILRLMGMGLKDEVIARRLGMATRTCRRYISTLMEELGASSRFQAGLLLGRREASADGEGAAHRS
;
A
#
# COMPACT_ATOMS: atom_id res chain seq x y z
N MET A 1 54.39 10.77 -46.52
CA MET A 1 53.54 11.93 -46.88
C MET A 1 52.54 12.15 -45.75
N PRO A 2 52.40 13.39 -45.27
CA PRO A 2 52.58 13.76 -43.85
C PRO A 2 51.23 14.25 -43.24
N LYS A 3 51.07 14.48 -41.93
CA LYS A 3 51.74 15.54 -41.14
C LYS A 3 51.51 15.36 -39.63
N CYS A 4 52.61 15.49 -38.89
CA CYS A 4 52.70 15.96 -37.51
C CYS A 4 52.17 17.41 -37.34
N VAL A 5 52.10 17.82 -36.07
CA VAL A 5 52.30 19.17 -35.45
C VAL A 5 51.12 19.46 -34.50
N ALA A 6 51.20 19.18 -33.20
CA ALA A 6 51.91 19.92 -32.13
C ALA A 6 51.41 21.36 -31.93
N HIS A 7 50.75 21.66 -30.80
CA HIS A 7 51.16 22.81 -29.96
C HIS A 7 50.56 22.82 -28.55
N LEU A 8 51.47 23.12 -27.61
CA LEU A 8 51.26 23.50 -26.22
C LEU A 8 50.72 24.94 -26.10
N ARG A 9 49.87 25.18 -25.09
CA ARG A 9 49.68 26.38 -24.24
C ARG A 9 48.33 26.16 -23.52
N GLY A 10 48.20 26.15 -22.19
CA GLY A 10 48.74 27.08 -21.22
C GLY A 10 47.72 28.19 -20.94
N CYS A 11 46.71 27.93 -20.11
CA CYS A 11 46.01 28.97 -19.34
C CYS A 11 45.18 28.36 -18.20
N GLN A 12 45.64 28.59 -16.97
CA GLN A 12 44.80 28.63 -15.78
C GLN A 12 43.68 29.64 -16.01
N HIS A 13 42.45 29.35 -15.57
CA HIS A 13 41.56 30.29 -14.89
C HIS A 13 40.50 29.49 -14.14
N SER A 14 40.32 29.85 -12.87
CA SER A 14 39.35 29.31 -11.94
C SER A 14 37.92 29.50 -12.44
N HIS A 15 37.05 28.52 -12.24
CA HIS A 15 35.70 28.80 -11.75
C HIS A 15 35.15 27.57 -11.04
N ALA A 16 34.95 27.75 -9.74
CA ALA A 16 34.19 26.87 -8.90
C ALA A 16 32.72 26.89 -9.36
N THR A 17 32.17 25.73 -9.67
CA THR A 17 30.72 25.52 -9.74
C THR A 17 30.36 24.19 -9.09
N SER A 18 30.06 24.30 -7.79
CA SER A 18 28.92 23.68 -7.12
C SER A 18 28.45 22.33 -7.71
N SER A 19 29.10 21.23 -7.33
CA SER A 19 28.52 19.91 -7.51
C SER A 19 27.36 19.75 -6.54
N ALA A 20 26.13 19.90 -7.03
CA ALA A 20 24.92 19.53 -6.31
C ALA A 20 24.91 17.99 -6.14
N HIS A 21 25.46 17.51 -5.04
CA HIS A 21 25.31 16.11 -4.62
C HIS A 21 23.85 15.87 -4.25
N ARG A 22 23.09 15.27 -5.18
CA ARG A 22 21.78 14.67 -4.90
C ARG A 22 21.99 13.52 -3.90
N CYS A 23 21.30 13.62 -2.77
CA CYS A 23 21.24 12.59 -1.74
C CYS A 23 20.40 11.41 -2.28
N PRO A 24 20.88 10.15 -2.24
CA PRO A 24 20.15 9.02 -2.77
C PRO A 24 19.10 8.57 -1.74
N MET A 25 17.92 9.18 -1.77
CA MET A 25 16.73 8.54 -1.22
C MET A 25 16.42 7.31 -2.07
N VAL A 26 16.10 6.19 -1.41
CA VAL A 26 15.88 4.89 -2.04
C VAL A 26 14.56 4.91 -2.82
N GLU A 27 14.65 5.42 -4.03
CA GLU A 27 13.66 5.28 -5.09
C GLU A 27 14.14 4.18 -6.03
N TRP A 28 13.25 3.24 -6.35
CA TRP A 28 13.52 2.22 -7.35
C TRP A 28 13.37 2.88 -8.72
N PRO A 29 14.40 2.85 -9.59
CA PRO A 29 14.24 3.33 -10.95
C PRO A 29 13.22 2.42 -11.67
N GLN A 30 12.12 3.04 -12.10
CA GLN A 30 11.11 2.43 -12.96
C GLN A 30 11.75 2.05 -14.31
N VAL A 31 11.47 0.83 -14.78
CA VAL A 31 11.68 0.45 -16.17
C VAL A 31 10.37 0.75 -16.89
N GLU A 32 10.41 1.60 -17.93
CA GLU A 32 9.26 1.88 -18.78
C GLU A 32 8.76 0.56 -19.39
N THR A 33 7.62 0.08 -18.89
CA THR A 33 6.98 -1.10 -19.44
C THR A 33 6.16 -0.69 -20.66
N GLY A 34 6.60 -1.16 -21.82
CA GLY A 34 5.88 -1.01 -23.08
C GLY A 34 4.45 -1.51 -22.97
N ARG A 35 3.54 -0.67 -23.47
CA ARG A 35 2.10 -0.91 -23.62
C ARG A 35 1.84 -2.30 -24.22
N CYS A 36 1.42 -3.27 -23.41
CA CYS A 36 0.83 -4.51 -23.90
C CYS A 36 -0.68 -4.30 -24.02
N GLY A 37 -1.14 -4.11 -25.26
CA GLY A 37 -2.56 -3.99 -25.58
C GLY A 37 -3.22 -5.36 -25.57
N CYS A 38 -3.73 -5.77 -24.40
CA CYS A 38 -4.71 -6.84 -24.30
C CYS A 38 -6.07 -6.20 -23.99
N HIS A 39 -6.90 -6.06 -25.02
CA HIS A 39 -8.33 -5.80 -24.88
C HIS A 39 -8.98 -6.97 -24.14
N ALA A 40 -9.17 -6.83 -22.84
CA ALA A 40 -10.05 -7.67 -22.05
C ALA A 40 -11.42 -6.99 -21.99
N GLN A 41 -12.31 -7.35 -22.91
CA GLN A 41 -13.74 -7.14 -22.74
C GLN A 41 -14.22 -8.17 -21.70
N GLY A 42 -14.73 -7.66 -20.59
CA GLY A 42 -15.16 -8.48 -19.45
C GLY A 42 -15.17 -7.64 -18.19
N GLU A 43 -15.99 -6.59 -18.20
CA GLU A 43 -16.35 -5.88 -16.97
C GLU A 43 -16.98 -6.90 -16.00
N THR A 44 -16.20 -7.34 -15.03
CA THR A 44 -16.72 -7.98 -13.82
C THR A 44 -16.36 -7.03 -12.69
N GLY A 45 -17.29 -6.12 -12.43
CA GLY A 45 -17.26 -5.24 -11.26
C GLY A 45 -17.25 -6.05 -9.95
N PRO A 46 -17.15 -5.38 -8.80
CA PRO A 46 -17.27 -6.06 -7.50
C PRO A 46 -18.56 -6.89 -7.49
N LEU A 47 -18.49 -8.10 -6.92
CA LEU A 47 -19.68 -8.87 -6.59
C LEU A 47 -20.43 -8.08 -5.53
N ASP A 48 -21.27 -7.13 -5.98
CA ASP A 48 -22.40 -6.67 -5.19
C ASP A 48 -23.19 -7.93 -4.87
N GLU A 49 -23.15 -8.38 -3.61
CA GLU A 49 -24.01 -9.44 -3.08
C GLU A 49 -25.45 -8.91 -2.96
N GLN A 50 -25.98 -8.35 -4.05
CA GLN A 50 -27.41 -8.13 -4.15
C GLN A 50 -28.07 -9.51 -4.16
N PRO A 51 -29.07 -9.75 -3.29
CA PRO A 51 -29.76 -11.02 -3.27
C PRO A 51 -30.38 -11.29 -4.65
N LEU A 52 -30.31 -12.55 -5.11
CA LEU A 52 -30.78 -12.96 -6.43
C LEU A 52 -32.24 -12.54 -6.69
N LEU A 53 -33.05 -12.58 -5.62
CA LEU A 53 -34.44 -12.16 -5.52
C LEU A 53 -34.56 -11.30 -4.26
N ASP A 54 -35.16 -10.11 -4.36
CA ASP A 54 -35.52 -9.31 -3.18
C ASP A 54 -36.88 -9.75 -2.60
N ASP A 55 -37.24 -9.22 -1.44
CA ASP A 55 -38.49 -9.58 -0.74
C ASP A 55 -39.74 -9.34 -1.60
N VAL A 56 -39.75 -8.27 -2.41
CA VAL A 56 -40.87 -7.91 -3.28
C VAL A 56 -41.04 -8.93 -4.40
N VAL A 57 -39.93 -9.36 -5.02
CA VAL A 57 -39.92 -10.37 -6.07
C VAL A 57 -40.36 -11.72 -5.53
N MET A 58 -39.90 -12.09 -4.33
CA MET A 58 -40.29 -13.32 -3.65
C MET A 58 -41.79 -13.35 -3.33
N ASP A 59 -42.33 -12.27 -2.76
CA ASP A 59 -43.74 -12.17 -2.40
C ASP A 59 -44.65 -12.19 -3.64
N ALA A 60 -44.24 -11.51 -4.70
CA ALA A 60 -44.94 -11.52 -6.00
C ALA A 60 -45.00 -12.93 -6.60
N TYR A 61 -43.87 -13.65 -6.61
CA TYR A 61 -43.84 -15.03 -7.07
C TYR A 61 -44.76 -15.94 -6.25
N GLN A 62 -44.72 -15.84 -4.92
CA GLN A 62 -45.59 -16.63 -4.04
C GLN A 62 -47.09 -16.30 -4.23
N ALA A 63 -47.43 -15.04 -4.51
CA ALA A 63 -48.80 -14.65 -4.84
C ALA A 63 -49.25 -15.27 -6.18
N GLY A 64 -48.39 -15.23 -7.20
CA GLY A 64 -48.66 -15.88 -8.49
C GLY A 64 -48.83 -17.39 -8.37
N VAL A 65 -47.99 -18.07 -7.57
CA VAL A 65 -48.12 -19.52 -7.32
C VAL A 65 -49.45 -19.84 -6.61
N ARG A 66 -49.85 -19.05 -5.61
CA ARG A 66 -51.13 -19.23 -4.92
C ARG A 66 -52.35 -19.01 -5.83
N ALA A 67 -52.26 -18.06 -6.75
CA ALA A 67 -53.30 -17.78 -7.73
C ALA A 67 -53.28 -18.75 -8.94
N GLY A 68 -52.16 -19.46 -9.16
CA GLY A 68 -51.92 -20.30 -10.33
C GLY A 68 -51.60 -19.52 -11.62
N VAL A 69 -51.64 -18.19 -11.56
CA VAL A 69 -51.35 -17.25 -12.65
C VAL A 69 -50.78 -15.97 -12.06
N PHE A 70 -49.91 -15.30 -12.83
CA PHE A 70 -49.31 -14.02 -12.47
C PHE A 70 -49.87 -12.92 -13.39
N VAL A 71 -50.77 -12.10 -12.84
CA VAL A 71 -51.39 -10.94 -13.49
C VAL A 71 -51.02 -9.68 -12.69
N ASP A 72 -50.46 -8.67 -13.35
CA ASP A 72 -49.78 -7.56 -12.66
C ASP A 72 -50.72 -6.78 -11.74
N GLU A 73 -51.94 -6.52 -12.20
CA GLU A 73 -52.95 -5.78 -11.44
C GLU A 73 -53.47 -6.57 -10.23
N GLU A 74 -53.59 -7.90 -10.36
CA GLU A 74 -54.07 -8.77 -9.28
C GLU A 74 -53.01 -8.92 -8.19
N ILE A 75 -51.74 -9.10 -8.59
CA ILE A 75 -50.60 -9.20 -7.68
C ILE A 75 -50.35 -7.86 -6.98
N ALA A 76 -50.45 -6.74 -7.69
CA ALA A 76 -50.34 -5.39 -7.11
C ALA A 76 -51.42 -5.15 -6.04
N ALA A 77 -52.68 -5.49 -6.35
CA ALA A 77 -53.78 -5.35 -5.40
C ALA A 77 -53.65 -6.28 -4.19
N GLN A 78 -53.17 -7.51 -4.38
CA GLN A 78 -53.00 -8.49 -3.31
C GLN A 78 -51.88 -8.12 -2.33
N LEU A 79 -50.79 -7.54 -2.83
CA LEU A 79 -49.61 -7.19 -2.03
C LEU A 79 -49.59 -5.73 -1.56
N ASP A 80 -50.61 -4.93 -1.90
CA ASP A 80 -50.67 -3.48 -1.64
C ASP A 80 -49.43 -2.74 -2.18
N LEU A 81 -49.04 -3.09 -3.42
CA LEU A 81 -47.88 -2.54 -4.11
C LEU A 81 -48.28 -1.68 -5.31
N GLU A 82 -47.45 -0.69 -5.63
CA GLU A 82 -47.63 0.07 -6.87
C GLU A 82 -47.33 -0.80 -8.09
N LEU A 83 -48.17 -0.70 -9.14
CA LEU A 83 -48.05 -1.47 -10.38
C LEU A 83 -46.63 -1.44 -11.01
N PRO A 84 -45.90 -0.31 -11.05
CA PRO A 84 -44.53 -0.28 -11.58
C PRO A 84 -43.56 -1.21 -10.85
N ARG A 85 -43.74 -1.42 -9.53
CA ARG A 85 -42.90 -2.34 -8.77
C ARG A 85 -43.18 -3.80 -9.12
N VAL A 86 -44.44 -4.15 -9.36
CA VAL A 86 -44.83 -5.51 -9.78
C VAL A 86 -44.35 -5.81 -11.19
N VAL A 87 -44.37 -4.82 -12.10
CA VAL A 87 -43.83 -4.96 -13.46
C VAL A 87 -42.31 -5.21 -13.42
N GLU A 88 -41.56 -4.49 -12.58
CA GLU A 88 -40.12 -4.75 -12.40
C GLU A 88 -39.87 -6.16 -11.81
N ALA A 89 -40.68 -6.57 -10.83
CA ALA A 89 -40.61 -7.91 -10.27
C ALA A 89 -40.92 -9.01 -11.30
N ARG A 90 -41.94 -8.82 -12.15
CA ARG A 90 -42.25 -9.72 -13.27
C ARG A 90 -41.03 -9.88 -14.18
N LYS A 91 -40.46 -8.76 -14.61
CA LYS A 91 -39.30 -8.76 -15.51
C LYS A 91 -38.14 -9.55 -14.90
N ARG A 92 -37.87 -9.34 -13.61
CA ARG A 92 -36.83 -10.07 -12.89
C ARG A 92 -37.11 -11.57 -12.81
N LEU A 93 -38.35 -11.98 -12.54
CA LEU A 93 -38.74 -13.39 -12.51
C LEU A 93 -38.65 -14.03 -13.91
N GLN A 94 -38.96 -13.30 -14.98
CA GLN A 94 -38.82 -13.78 -16.36
C GLN A 94 -37.33 -13.92 -16.77
N GLU A 95 -36.48 -12.96 -16.39
CA GLU A 95 -35.01 -13.05 -16.59
C GLU A 95 -34.43 -14.31 -15.92
N LEU A 96 -34.96 -14.68 -14.75
CA LEU A 96 -34.57 -15.86 -14.00
C LEU A 96 -35.34 -17.12 -14.43
N ARG A 97 -36.27 -17.03 -15.39
CA ARG A 97 -37.16 -18.12 -15.84
C ARG A 97 -38.03 -18.75 -14.74
N LEU A 98 -38.39 -17.96 -13.73
CA LEU A 98 -39.38 -18.30 -12.71
C LEU A 98 -40.82 -17.99 -13.16
N LEU A 99 -40.98 -17.25 -14.27
CA LEU A 99 -42.24 -17.08 -14.98
C LEU A 99 -42.09 -17.50 -16.44
N SER A 100 -43.17 -18.00 -17.04
CA SER A 100 -43.23 -18.24 -18.48
C SER A 100 -43.07 -16.93 -19.27
N ASP A 101 -42.52 -17.04 -20.49
CA ASP A 101 -42.50 -15.92 -21.44
C ASP A 101 -43.95 -15.54 -21.82
N ALA A 102 -44.37 -14.36 -21.37
CA ALA A 102 -45.67 -13.77 -21.66
C ALA A 102 -45.49 -12.26 -21.88
N PRO A 103 -46.30 -11.63 -22.76
CA PRO A 103 -46.26 -10.20 -22.98
C PRO A 103 -46.59 -9.42 -21.69
N GLU A 104 -46.10 -8.18 -21.58
CA GLU A 104 -46.38 -7.29 -20.44
C GLU A 104 -47.89 -7.15 -20.21
N GLY A 105 -48.34 -7.24 -18.95
CA GLY A 105 -49.76 -7.24 -18.57
C GLY A 105 -50.53 -8.52 -18.94
N GLY A 106 -49.91 -9.48 -19.64
CA GLY A 106 -50.50 -10.77 -19.95
C GLY A 106 -50.36 -11.78 -18.79
N PRO A 107 -51.27 -12.78 -18.70
CA PRO A 107 -51.16 -13.82 -17.69
C PRO A 107 -49.88 -14.65 -17.92
N ALA A 108 -48.98 -14.66 -16.93
CA ALA A 108 -47.81 -15.53 -16.92
C ALA A 108 -48.01 -16.70 -15.94
N VAL A 109 -47.37 -17.83 -16.21
CA VAL A 109 -47.44 -19.01 -15.35
C VAL A 109 -46.16 -19.11 -14.51
N PRO A 110 -46.25 -19.24 -13.18
CA PRO A 110 -45.11 -19.56 -12.33
C PRO A 110 -44.49 -20.90 -12.70
N LEU A 111 -43.16 -20.91 -12.84
CA LEU A 111 -42.36 -22.09 -13.13
C LEU A 111 -41.70 -22.62 -11.84
N ASP A 112 -41.38 -23.91 -11.84
CA ASP A 112 -40.81 -24.61 -10.68
C ASP A 112 -39.40 -24.09 -10.34
N PRO A 113 -39.17 -23.57 -9.13
CA PRO A 113 -37.89 -22.99 -8.74
C PRO A 113 -36.79 -24.06 -8.62
N GLU A 114 -37.11 -25.34 -8.37
CA GLU A 114 -36.10 -26.42 -8.30
C GLU A 114 -35.42 -26.64 -9.66
N ILE A 115 -36.19 -26.51 -10.76
CA ILE A 115 -35.66 -26.65 -12.13
C ILE A 115 -34.77 -25.46 -12.48
N VAL A 116 -35.21 -24.24 -12.13
CA VAL A 116 -34.45 -23.01 -12.34
C VAL A 116 -33.15 -23.02 -11.54
N GLU A 117 -33.22 -23.40 -10.26
CA GLU A 117 -32.06 -23.54 -9.39
C GLU A 117 -31.06 -24.54 -9.99
N ALA A 118 -31.53 -25.73 -10.39
CA ALA A 118 -30.69 -26.74 -11.01
C ALA A 118 -29.97 -26.23 -12.27
N GLU A 119 -30.65 -25.46 -13.14
CA GLU A 119 -30.05 -24.85 -14.33
C GLU A 119 -29.01 -23.77 -13.98
N LEU A 120 -29.36 -22.85 -13.07
CA LEU A 120 -28.49 -21.74 -12.65
C LEU A 120 -27.23 -22.26 -11.94
N VAL A 121 -27.40 -23.15 -10.97
CA VAL A 121 -26.29 -23.71 -10.17
C VAL A 121 -25.38 -24.56 -11.06
N SER A 122 -25.93 -25.45 -11.90
CA SER A 122 -25.12 -26.30 -12.79
C SER A 122 -24.21 -25.47 -13.71
N ASN A 123 -24.71 -24.37 -14.26
CA ASN A 123 -23.92 -23.48 -15.11
C ASN A 123 -22.75 -22.82 -14.35
N LEU A 124 -23.00 -22.39 -13.11
CA LEU A 124 -21.96 -21.85 -12.23
C LEU A 124 -20.92 -22.93 -11.86
N GLU A 125 -21.36 -24.14 -11.51
CA GLU A 125 -20.47 -25.26 -11.19
C GLU A 125 -19.58 -25.67 -12.38
N ILE A 126 -20.16 -25.70 -13.59
CA ILE A 126 -19.42 -25.94 -14.84
C ILE A 126 -18.39 -24.85 -15.07
N SER A 127 -18.76 -23.58 -14.86
CA SER A 127 -17.85 -22.44 -15.00
C SER A 127 -16.68 -22.52 -14.02
N ILE A 128 -16.96 -22.76 -12.74
CA ILE A 128 -15.95 -22.93 -11.68
C ILE A 128 -15.02 -24.11 -12.03
N SER A 129 -15.58 -25.24 -12.46
CA SER A 129 -14.81 -26.41 -12.87
C SER A 129 -13.93 -26.15 -14.10
N ARG A 130 -14.41 -25.33 -15.04
CA ARG A 130 -13.63 -24.88 -16.21
C ARG A 130 -12.48 -23.97 -15.78
N GLN A 131 -12.74 -22.97 -14.94
CA GLN A 131 -11.72 -22.07 -14.41
C GLN A 131 -10.64 -22.84 -13.61
N ARG A 132 -11.04 -23.79 -12.75
CA ARG A 132 -10.11 -24.65 -12.00
C ARG A 132 -9.22 -25.50 -12.91
N ARG A 133 -9.78 -26.03 -14.00
CA ARG A 133 -9.01 -26.77 -15.02
C ARG A 133 -8.02 -25.85 -15.73
N GLN A 134 -8.43 -24.63 -16.11
CA GLN A 134 -7.57 -23.65 -16.75
C GLN A 134 -6.38 -23.25 -15.85
N ILE A 135 -6.64 -22.97 -14.56
CA ILE A 135 -5.58 -22.70 -13.57
C ILE A 135 -4.59 -23.87 -13.50
N SER A 136 -5.12 -25.09 -13.42
CA SER A 136 -4.31 -26.31 -13.35
C SER A 136 -3.46 -26.53 -14.61
N GLN A 137 -3.99 -26.20 -15.80
CA GLN A 137 -3.26 -26.26 -17.06
C GLN A 137 -2.13 -25.22 -17.12
N ILE A 138 -2.41 -23.97 -16.75
CA ILE A 138 -1.41 -22.89 -16.67
C ILE A 138 -0.28 -23.30 -15.71
N HIS A 139 -0.62 -23.79 -14.51
CA HIS A 139 0.37 -24.28 -13.55
C HIS A 139 1.24 -25.40 -14.14
N ARG A 140 0.64 -26.35 -14.87
CA ARG A 140 1.38 -27.46 -15.48
C ARG A 140 2.39 -26.96 -16.53
N GLN A 141 1.94 -26.08 -17.43
CA GLN A 141 2.77 -25.52 -18.51
C GLN A 141 3.90 -24.64 -17.97
N LEU A 142 3.62 -23.78 -17.00
CA LEU A 142 4.65 -22.93 -16.41
C LEU A 142 5.66 -23.76 -15.59
N ARG A 143 5.22 -24.79 -14.88
CA ARG A 143 6.14 -25.68 -14.15
C ARG A 143 7.08 -26.44 -15.08
N SER A 144 6.63 -26.88 -16.26
CA SER A 144 7.52 -27.52 -17.22
C SER A 144 8.59 -26.55 -17.76
N LEU A 145 8.23 -25.28 -17.99
CA LEU A 145 9.20 -24.25 -18.38
C LEU A 145 10.16 -23.90 -17.25
N ALA A 146 9.67 -23.83 -16.01
CA ALA A 146 10.50 -23.58 -14.85
C ALA A 146 11.58 -24.66 -14.67
N THR A 147 11.29 -25.93 -15.02
CA THR A 147 12.31 -26.99 -14.98
C THR A 147 13.46 -26.73 -15.95
N VAL A 148 13.16 -26.22 -17.15
CA VAL A 148 14.18 -25.86 -18.14
C VAL A 148 14.95 -24.61 -17.69
N TYR A 149 14.26 -23.57 -17.21
CA TYR A 149 14.90 -22.36 -16.69
C TYR A 149 15.83 -22.63 -15.50
N ARG A 150 15.41 -23.51 -14.58
CA ARG A 150 16.23 -23.97 -13.43
C ARG A 150 17.48 -24.74 -13.87
N SER A 151 17.43 -25.44 -15.00
CA SER A 151 18.61 -26.16 -15.51
C SER A 151 19.69 -25.21 -16.03
N THR A 152 19.33 -23.97 -16.37
CA THR A 152 20.26 -22.95 -16.88
C THR A 152 20.82 -22.03 -15.79
N GLU A 153 20.09 -21.78 -14.69
CA GLU A 153 20.60 -21.00 -13.56
C GLU A 153 21.21 -21.91 -12.49
N HIS A 154 22.53 -21.85 -12.33
CA HIS A 154 23.28 -22.49 -11.22
C HIS A 154 23.02 -21.81 -9.85
N HIS A 155 21.76 -21.53 -9.49
CA HIS A 155 21.41 -21.00 -8.17
C HIS A 155 20.83 -22.11 -7.26
N PRO A 156 21.58 -22.51 -6.22
CA PRO A 156 21.14 -23.58 -5.34
C PRO A 156 19.97 -23.11 -4.45
N ARG A 157 18.91 -23.95 -4.44
CA ARG A 157 17.85 -24.14 -3.42
C ARG A 157 16.49 -23.49 -3.70
N GLU A 158 15.63 -24.30 -4.32
CA GLU A 158 14.17 -24.22 -4.48
C GLU A 158 13.36 -24.02 -3.18
N ASN A 159 14.01 -23.98 -2.01
CA ASN A 159 13.39 -23.84 -0.70
C ASN A 159 14.11 -22.83 0.20
N ALA A 160 14.87 -21.91 -0.41
CA ALA A 160 15.47 -20.83 0.34
C ALA A 160 14.35 -19.91 0.86
N LEU A 161 14.05 -20.06 2.15
CA LEU A 161 13.09 -19.23 2.88
C LEU A 161 13.51 -17.75 2.93
N ILE A 162 14.72 -17.44 2.46
CA ILE A 162 15.23 -16.11 2.18
C ILE A 162 15.86 -16.14 0.79
N ARG A 163 15.35 -15.32 -0.14
CA ARG A 163 15.92 -15.14 -1.48
C ARG A 163 16.36 -13.70 -1.66
N VAL A 164 17.56 -13.48 -2.18
CA VAL A 164 18.04 -12.12 -2.48
C VAL A 164 17.82 -11.84 -3.96
N LEU A 165 17.18 -10.72 -4.25
CA LEU A 165 16.96 -10.21 -5.60
C LEU A 165 17.88 -9.00 -5.79
N ASP A 166 18.73 -9.06 -6.82
CA ASP A 166 19.72 -8.03 -7.11
C ASP A 166 19.24 -6.96 -8.09
N SER A 167 18.06 -7.19 -8.69
CA SER A 167 17.48 -6.37 -9.74
C SER A 167 16.22 -5.66 -9.24
N ALA A 168 16.11 -4.35 -9.51
CA ALA A 168 14.92 -3.57 -9.22
C ALA A 168 13.67 -4.14 -9.91
N ALA A 169 13.82 -4.64 -11.13
CA ALA A 169 12.73 -5.25 -11.89
C ALA A 169 12.25 -6.56 -11.24
N ASP A 170 13.14 -7.34 -10.65
CA ASP A 170 12.81 -8.60 -9.98
C ASP A 170 12.09 -8.32 -8.67
N VAL A 171 12.57 -7.33 -7.91
CA VAL A 171 11.91 -6.86 -6.68
C VAL A 171 10.51 -6.37 -6.99
N GLN A 172 10.32 -5.57 -8.04
CA GLN A 172 9.01 -5.07 -8.44
C GLN A 172 8.07 -6.20 -8.85
N ARG A 173 8.53 -7.16 -9.67
CA ARG A 173 7.73 -8.34 -10.04
C ARG A 173 7.28 -9.16 -8.84
N GLU A 174 8.16 -9.38 -7.86
CA GLU A 174 7.82 -10.13 -6.65
C GLU A 174 6.89 -9.35 -5.72
N LEU A 175 7.05 -8.03 -5.60
CA LEU A 175 6.10 -7.17 -4.89
C LEU A 175 4.71 -7.20 -5.52
N ASP A 176 4.63 -7.16 -6.85
CA ASP A 176 3.35 -7.23 -7.57
C ASP A 176 2.68 -8.59 -7.40
N LEU A 177 3.43 -9.68 -7.51
CA LEU A 177 2.91 -11.03 -7.24
C LEU A 177 2.38 -11.16 -5.80
N ALA A 178 3.13 -10.66 -4.81
CA ALA A 178 2.70 -10.68 -3.42
C ALA A 178 1.46 -9.82 -3.18
N ARG A 179 1.40 -8.63 -3.79
CA ARG A 179 0.24 -7.73 -3.76
C ARG A 179 -1.00 -8.39 -4.34
N HIS A 180 -0.89 -8.99 -5.52
CA HIS A 180 -2.03 -9.67 -6.17
C HIS A 180 -2.58 -10.80 -5.30
N ARG A 181 -1.69 -11.55 -4.63
CA ARG A 181 -2.07 -12.67 -3.75
C ARG A 181 -2.50 -12.27 -2.34
N CYS A 182 -2.31 -11.01 -1.94
CA CYS A 182 -2.65 -10.53 -0.61
C CYS A 182 -4.17 -10.58 -0.38
N THR A 183 -4.58 -11.10 0.76
CA THR A 183 -6.00 -11.32 1.10
C THR A 183 -6.40 -10.80 2.48
N GLN A 184 -5.45 -10.52 3.35
CA GLN A 184 -5.71 -10.20 4.76
C GLN A 184 -5.13 -8.85 5.14
N GLU A 185 -3.83 -8.66 4.95
CA GLU A 185 -3.13 -7.49 5.50
C GLU A 185 -1.87 -7.12 4.72
N ARG A 186 -1.67 -5.82 4.49
CA ARG A 186 -0.39 -5.23 4.06
C ARG A 186 0.14 -4.29 5.15
N MET A 187 1.35 -4.56 5.64
CA MET A 187 2.08 -3.69 6.56
C MET A 187 3.29 -3.09 5.86
N ALA A 188 3.59 -1.81 6.10
CA ALA A 188 4.79 -1.19 5.54
C ALA A 188 5.46 -0.17 6.47
N LEU A 189 6.79 -0.24 6.56
CA LEU A 189 7.65 0.82 7.10
C LEU A 189 8.29 1.57 5.93
N GLN A 190 8.14 2.89 5.92
CA GLN A 190 8.65 3.78 4.87
C GLN A 190 9.57 4.82 5.50
N PRO A 191 10.87 4.49 5.68
CA PRO A 191 11.86 5.46 6.18
C PRO A 191 12.13 6.55 5.15
N GLY A 192 12.71 7.65 5.62
CA GLY A 192 13.01 8.84 4.86
C GLY A 192 11.91 9.89 4.92
N GLY A 193 12.10 10.95 4.14
CA GLY A 193 11.14 12.03 4.00
C GLY A 193 10.02 11.69 3.02
N GLY A 194 9.38 12.73 2.49
CA GLY A 194 8.34 12.55 1.49
C GLY A 194 8.79 11.78 0.25
N ARG A 195 7.90 10.96 -0.29
CA ARG A 195 8.11 10.23 -1.55
C ARG A 195 7.79 11.12 -2.76
N ALA A 196 8.41 10.84 -3.90
CA ALA A 196 8.05 11.52 -5.14
C ALA A 196 6.57 11.31 -5.50
N ALA A 197 5.93 12.36 -6.02
CA ALA A 197 4.48 12.37 -6.25
C ALA A 197 4.01 11.28 -7.22
N HIS A 198 4.76 11.01 -8.29
CA HIS A 198 4.41 9.97 -9.27
C HIS A 198 4.40 8.56 -8.64
N LEU A 199 5.41 8.24 -7.80
CA LEU A 199 5.45 6.96 -7.07
C LEU A 199 4.30 6.80 -6.08
N LEU A 200 3.84 7.90 -5.48
CA LEU A 200 2.69 7.89 -4.58
C LEU A 200 1.38 7.71 -5.37
N GLN A 201 1.28 8.25 -6.58
CA GLN A 201 0.10 8.06 -7.43
C GLN A 201 -0.06 6.61 -7.86
N GLU A 202 1.03 5.96 -8.31
CA GLU A 202 1.04 4.54 -8.67
C GLU A 202 0.67 3.66 -7.47
N ASP A 203 1.35 3.88 -6.34
CA ASP A 203 1.11 3.12 -5.09
C ASP A 203 -0.31 3.32 -4.55
N LEU A 204 -0.93 4.48 -4.81
CA LEU A 204 -2.29 4.75 -4.40
C LEU A 204 -3.30 3.91 -5.18
N VAL A 205 -3.15 3.76 -6.50
CA VAL A 205 -4.00 2.89 -7.32
C VAL A 205 -3.94 1.46 -6.77
N HIS A 206 -2.74 0.97 -6.48
CA HIS A 206 -2.52 -0.34 -5.91
C HIS A 206 -3.08 -0.51 -4.48
N THR A 207 -2.97 0.53 -3.65
CA THR A 207 -3.47 0.51 -2.28
C THR A 207 -5.01 0.57 -2.24
N GLN A 208 -5.63 1.38 -3.09
CA GLN A 208 -7.08 1.45 -3.21
C GLN A 208 -7.67 0.12 -3.69
N GLU A 209 -7.00 -0.55 -4.63
CA GLU A 209 -7.41 -1.88 -5.08
C GLU A 209 -7.39 -2.92 -3.93
N LEU A 210 -6.35 -2.90 -3.09
CA LEU A 210 -6.29 -3.78 -1.92
C LEU A 210 -7.40 -3.47 -0.90
N LEU A 211 -7.64 -2.18 -0.61
CA LEU A 211 -8.70 -1.74 0.30
C LEU A 211 -10.09 -2.16 -0.20
N ARG A 212 -10.36 -2.02 -1.49
CA ARG A 212 -11.60 -2.47 -2.14
C ARG A 212 -11.82 -3.99 -2.00
N ARG A 213 -10.74 -4.77 -1.95
CA ARG A 213 -10.76 -6.22 -1.69
C ARG A 213 -10.89 -6.58 -0.20
N GLY A 214 -11.04 -5.60 0.70
CA GLY A 214 -11.13 -5.81 2.14
C GLY A 214 -9.80 -6.08 2.85
N VAL A 215 -8.65 -5.87 2.17
CA VAL A 215 -7.33 -6.06 2.78
C VAL A 215 -7.04 -4.91 3.75
N ARG A 216 -6.63 -5.23 4.98
CA ARG A 216 -6.21 -4.23 5.96
C ARG A 216 -4.88 -3.59 5.53
N ILE A 217 -4.84 -2.27 5.43
CA ILE A 217 -3.63 -1.53 5.09
C ILE A 217 -3.12 -0.75 6.30
N ARG A 218 -1.87 -0.98 6.70
CA ARG A 218 -1.18 -0.21 7.74
C ARG A 218 0.18 0.26 7.24
N THR A 219 0.42 1.56 7.22
CA THR A 219 1.69 2.14 6.77
C THR A 219 2.25 3.13 7.79
N LEU A 220 3.51 2.94 8.17
CA LEU A 220 4.25 3.83 9.06
C LEU A 220 5.33 4.58 8.28
N TYR A 221 5.27 5.91 8.31
CA TYR A 221 6.28 6.80 7.75
C TYR A 221 7.17 7.40 8.84
N GLN A 222 8.28 8.05 8.49
CA GLN A 222 8.95 8.94 9.45
C GLN A 222 8.23 10.29 9.59
N HIS A 223 8.31 10.94 10.75
CA HIS A 223 7.69 12.26 10.98
C HIS A 223 8.09 13.31 9.94
N THR A 224 9.30 13.21 9.38
CA THR A 224 9.77 14.11 8.33
C THR A 224 8.93 14.04 7.04
N ALA A 225 8.22 12.93 6.80
CA ALA A 225 7.27 12.79 5.70
C ALA A 225 6.03 13.71 5.84
N ARG A 226 5.68 14.16 7.06
CA ARG A 226 4.55 15.08 7.29
C ARG A 226 4.76 16.45 6.62
N SER A 227 6.02 16.84 6.36
CA SER A 227 6.36 18.06 5.62
C SER A 227 6.11 17.97 4.11
N SER A 228 5.86 16.77 3.58
CA SER A 228 5.61 16.55 2.16
C SER A 228 4.13 16.65 1.83
N MET A 229 3.75 17.67 1.06
CA MET A 229 2.38 17.85 0.58
C MET A 229 1.88 16.63 -0.22
N ALA A 230 2.75 16.02 -1.03
CA ALA A 230 2.40 14.80 -1.78
C ALA A 230 2.11 13.62 -0.84
N THR A 231 2.93 13.44 0.20
CA THR A 231 2.75 12.33 1.16
C THR A 231 1.53 12.55 2.05
N ARG A 232 1.25 13.80 2.44
CA ARG A 232 0.01 14.20 3.13
C ARG A 232 -1.23 13.88 2.29
N ALA A 233 -1.24 14.30 1.03
CA ALA A 233 -2.36 14.03 0.12
C ALA A 233 -2.59 12.53 -0.09
N TYR A 234 -1.50 11.76 -0.24
CA TYR A 234 -1.57 10.30 -0.32
C TYR A 234 -2.16 9.70 0.95
N ALA A 235 -1.63 10.05 2.13
CA ALA A 235 -2.08 9.48 3.40
C ALA A 235 -3.55 9.79 3.67
N LYS A 236 -4.01 11.01 3.35
CA LYS A 236 -5.43 11.37 3.42
C LYS A 236 -6.28 10.45 2.54
N ARG A 237 -5.91 10.25 1.27
CA ARG A 237 -6.67 9.39 0.34
C ARG A 237 -6.69 7.91 0.75
N VAL A 238 -5.62 7.43 1.38
CA VAL A 238 -5.58 6.08 1.97
C VAL A 238 -6.51 6.01 3.19
N GLY A 239 -6.48 7.01 4.06
CA GLY A 239 -7.37 7.15 5.22
C GLY A 239 -8.85 7.19 4.84
N ASP A 240 -9.21 8.04 3.87
CA ASP A 240 -10.57 8.17 3.34
C ASP A 240 -11.10 6.82 2.76
N ALA A 241 -10.20 5.94 2.30
CA ALA A 241 -10.52 4.61 1.78
C ALA A 241 -10.45 3.49 2.84
N GLY A 242 -10.28 3.83 4.12
CA GLY A 242 -10.27 2.88 5.25
C GLY A 242 -8.89 2.31 5.61
N GLY A 243 -7.80 2.79 5.00
CA GLY A 243 -6.44 2.41 5.39
C GLY A 243 -5.91 3.22 6.56
N GLU A 244 -4.98 2.67 7.33
CA GLU A 244 -4.36 3.35 8.46
C GLU A 244 -2.95 3.83 8.09
N VAL A 245 -2.68 5.12 8.27
CA VAL A 245 -1.34 5.69 8.10
C VAL A 245 -0.91 6.36 9.40
N ARG A 246 0.33 6.11 9.80
CA ARG A 246 0.95 6.68 10.99
C ARG A 246 2.34 7.21 10.67
N THR A 247 2.92 7.96 11.58
CA THR A 247 4.32 8.39 11.54
C THR A 247 5.04 8.11 12.86
N ALA A 248 6.33 7.79 12.78
CA ALA A 248 7.21 7.62 13.92
C ALA A 248 8.49 8.46 13.74
N GLU A 249 9.22 8.69 14.83
CA GLU A 249 10.45 9.48 14.79
C GLU A 249 11.56 8.81 13.98
N GLU A 250 11.81 7.54 14.30
CA GLU A 250 12.90 6.77 13.73
C GLU A 250 12.35 5.50 13.11
N LEU A 251 12.67 5.29 11.83
CA LEU A 251 12.48 4.03 11.14
C LEU A 251 13.81 3.60 10.54
N SER A 252 14.28 2.42 10.92
CA SER A 252 15.62 1.95 10.55
C SER A 252 15.72 1.63 9.07
N GLU A 253 14.82 0.80 8.56
CA GLU A 253 14.85 0.30 7.19
C GLU A 253 13.45 0.12 6.63
N ARG A 254 13.36 0.12 5.29
CA ARG A 254 12.09 -0.15 4.60
C ARG A 254 11.69 -1.59 4.85
N LEU A 255 10.40 -1.83 5.08
CA LEU A 255 9.85 -3.15 5.30
C LEU A 255 8.47 -3.20 4.65
N ILE A 256 8.18 -4.25 3.89
CA ILE A 256 6.83 -4.49 3.34
C ILE A 256 6.47 -5.93 3.65
N ILE A 257 5.30 -6.15 4.25
CA ILE A 257 4.82 -7.48 4.62
C ILE A 257 3.42 -7.66 4.03
N TYR A 258 3.17 -8.81 3.41
CA TYR A 258 1.85 -9.23 2.96
C TYR A 258 1.40 -10.50 3.70
N ASP A 259 0.15 -10.49 4.17
CA ASP A 259 -0.57 -11.57 4.85
C ASP A 259 0.19 -12.22 6.01
N ARG A 260 1.18 -11.52 6.59
CA ARG A 260 2.12 -12.07 7.60
C ARG A 260 2.82 -13.34 7.13
N ARG A 261 3.02 -13.49 5.82
CA ARG A 261 3.60 -14.70 5.18
C ARG A 261 4.83 -14.40 4.34
N ILE A 262 4.92 -13.20 3.78
CA ILE A 262 6.04 -12.78 2.95
C ILE A 262 6.45 -11.37 3.33
N ALA A 263 7.75 -11.17 3.52
CA ALA A 263 8.33 -9.87 3.85
C ALA A 263 9.43 -9.50 2.86
N PHE A 264 9.53 -8.21 2.57
CA PHE A 264 10.53 -7.61 1.70
C PHE A 264 11.39 -6.65 2.52
N VAL A 265 12.69 -6.91 2.53
CA VAL A 265 13.68 -6.10 3.24
C VAL A 265 14.74 -5.65 2.23
N PRO A 266 15.16 -4.38 2.20
CA PRO A 266 16.26 -3.93 1.36
C PRO A 266 17.49 -4.80 1.54
N LYS A 267 18.11 -5.19 0.42
CA LYS A 267 19.43 -5.81 0.42
C LYS A 267 20.43 -4.76 0.91
N GLU A 268 21.32 -5.15 1.81
CA GLU A 268 22.46 -4.33 2.19
C GLU A 268 23.31 -4.01 0.95
N ARG A 269 23.63 -2.72 0.76
CA ARG A 269 24.42 -2.27 -0.39
C ARG A 269 25.82 -1.89 0.03
N ARG A 270 26.81 -2.25 -0.79
CA ARG A 270 28.17 -1.73 -0.69
C ARG A 270 28.46 -0.80 -1.85
N GLY A 271 28.83 0.45 -1.55
CA GLY A 271 29.20 1.43 -2.58
C GLY A 271 28.04 1.79 -3.53
N GLN A 272 28.24 1.55 -4.84
CA GLN A 272 27.27 1.86 -5.90
C GLN A 272 26.48 0.64 -6.41
N GLU A 273 26.41 -0.43 -5.63
CA GLU A 273 25.60 -1.60 -5.97
C GLU A 273 24.15 -1.23 -6.28
N ALA A 274 23.57 -1.93 -7.26
CA ALA A 274 22.19 -1.75 -7.65
C ALA A 274 21.23 -2.02 -6.48
N PRO A 275 20.09 -1.32 -6.42
CA PRO A 275 19.01 -1.64 -5.50
C PRO A 275 18.59 -3.12 -5.60
N GLY A 276 18.54 -3.81 -4.46
CA GLY A 276 18.02 -5.17 -4.35
C GLY A 276 17.21 -5.37 -3.07
N ALA A 277 16.52 -6.50 -2.94
CA ALA A 277 15.74 -6.84 -1.75
C ALA A 277 15.85 -8.33 -1.41
N ALA A 278 15.88 -8.63 -0.12
CA ALA A 278 15.63 -9.96 0.39
C ALA A 278 14.11 -10.21 0.49
N VAL A 279 13.65 -11.29 -0.12
CA VAL A 279 12.30 -11.85 0.03
C VAL A 279 12.36 -12.94 1.08
N VAL A 280 11.65 -12.75 2.19
CA VAL A 280 11.63 -13.64 3.34
C VAL A 280 10.26 -14.32 3.42
N THR A 281 10.26 -15.65 3.41
CA THR A 281 9.08 -16.51 3.59
C THR A 281 9.22 -17.47 4.76
N ASP A 282 10.36 -17.45 5.48
CA ASP A 282 10.52 -18.18 6.75
C ASP A 282 9.48 -17.70 7.78
N PRO A 283 8.58 -18.56 8.28
CA PRO A 283 7.53 -18.13 9.19
C PRO A 283 8.05 -17.51 10.49
N THR A 284 9.20 -17.96 11.00
CA THR A 284 9.80 -17.44 12.23
C THR A 284 10.33 -16.03 12.03
N LEU A 285 11.04 -15.80 10.94
CA LEU A 285 11.58 -14.48 10.60
C LEU A 285 10.46 -13.51 10.20
N VAL A 286 9.46 -13.95 9.42
CA VAL A 286 8.31 -13.10 9.10
C VAL A 286 7.55 -12.73 10.37
N ALA A 287 7.34 -13.66 11.31
CA ALA A 287 6.72 -13.35 12.60
C ALA A 287 7.56 -12.34 13.41
N TYR A 288 8.89 -12.44 13.39
CA TYR A 288 9.77 -11.45 14.01
C TYR A 288 9.64 -10.06 13.36
N LEU A 289 9.64 -9.99 12.03
CA LEU A 289 9.45 -8.74 11.28
C LEU A 289 8.06 -8.14 11.49
N CYS A 290 7.02 -8.97 11.66
CA CYS A 290 5.70 -8.49 12.07
C CYS A 290 5.77 -7.87 13.47
N ARG A 291 6.44 -8.51 14.43
CA ARG A 291 6.58 -7.95 15.80
C ARG A 291 7.36 -6.64 15.81
N SER A 292 8.42 -6.51 14.99
CA SER A 292 9.15 -5.23 14.89
C SER A 292 8.29 -4.13 14.27
N PHE A 293 7.46 -4.46 13.27
CA PHE A 293 6.44 -3.54 12.77
C PHE A 293 5.46 -3.13 13.86
N GLU A 294 4.88 -4.08 14.60
CA GLU A 294 3.91 -3.78 15.66
C GLU A 294 4.52 -2.90 16.76
N ALA A 295 5.77 -3.15 17.16
CA ALA A 295 6.46 -2.31 18.15
C ALA A 295 6.57 -0.85 17.68
N ALA A 296 6.95 -0.63 16.42
CA ALA A 296 7.00 0.71 15.83
C ALA A 296 5.58 1.30 15.65
N TRP A 297 4.59 0.48 15.33
CA TRP A 297 3.20 0.89 15.15
C TRP A 297 2.56 1.41 16.43
N GLN A 298 2.85 0.78 17.58
CA GLN A 298 2.30 1.17 18.88
C GLN A 298 2.71 2.59 19.30
N VAL A 299 3.95 2.98 19.01
CA VAL A 299 4.48 4.33 19.30
C VAL A 299 4.25 5.33 18.17
N GLY A 300 3.71 4.87 17.04
CA GLY A 300 3.41 5.71 15.89
C GLY A 300 2.17 6.57 16.09
N GLN A 301 2.23 7.81 15.62
CA GLN A 301 1.12 8.78 15.68
C GLN A 301 0.29 8.75 14.39
N PRO A 302 -1.05 8.91 14.46
CA PRO A 302 -1.91 9.02 13.27
C PRO A 302 -1.44 10.06 12.24
N PHE A 303 -1.71 9.81 10.95
CA PHE A 303 -1.35 10.72 9.88
C PHE A 303 -2.31 10.58 8.66
N PRO A 304 -2.87 11.68 8.13
CA PRO A 304 -2.83 13.04 8.65
C PRO A 304 -3.58 13.15 9.98
N GLU A 305 -3.17 14.09 10.82
CA GLU A 305 -3.96 14.45 12.00
C GLU A 305 -5.22 15.24 11.58
N PRO A 306 -6.32 15.14 12.35
CA PRO A 306 -7.55 15.87 12.06
C PRO A 306 -7.37 17.40 12.05
N ASP A 307 -6.50 17.93 12.91
CA ASP A 307 -6.14 19.35 12.96
C ASP A 307 -4.77 19.60 12.30
N PRO A 308 -4.72 20.30 11.15
CA PRO A 308 -3.48 20.60 10.45
C PRO A 308 -2.53 21.56 11.19
N VAL A 309 -3.06 22.41 12.08
CA VAL A 309 -2.29 23.43 12.81
C VAL A 309 -1.60 22.80 14.00
N GLU A 310 -2.31 21.97 14.76
CA GLU A 310 -1.72 21.18 15.85
C GLU A 310 -0.66 20.21 15.30
N ASP A 311 -0.92 19.54 14.17
CA ASP A 311 0.04 18.63 13.52
C ASP A 311 1.37 19.34 13.21
N ALA A 312 1.31 20.52 12.58
CA ALA A 312 2.52 21.25 12.21
C ALA A 312 3.34 21.70 13.44
N GLN A 313 2.66 22.09 14.52
CA GLN A 313 3.30 22.51 15.77
C GLN A 313 3.89 21.33 16.54
N HIS A 314 3.13 20.23 16.66
CA HIS A 314 3.54 19.01 17.36
C HIS A 314 4.77 18.39 16.70
N VAL A 315 4.75 18.23 15.37
CA VAL A 315 5.88 17.69 14.60
C VAL A 315 7.11 18.58 14.72
N GLY A 316 6.91 19.90 14.66
CA GLY A 316 7.99 20.85 14.86
C GLY A 316 8.61 20.73 16.25
N SER A 317 7.81 20.48 17.29
CA SER A 317 8.29 20.32 18.66
C SER A 317 9.02 18.99 18.86
N GLU A 318 8.44 17.88 18.41
CA GLU A 318 9.04 16.56 18.53
C GLU A 318 10.34 16.45 17.76
N LEU A 319 10.36 16.90 16.50
CA LEU A 319 11.57 16.90 15.69
C LEU A 319 12.71 17.69 16.36
N ARG A 320 12.39 18.83 16.99
CA ARG A 320 13.37 19.61 17.76
C ARG A 320 13.89 18.80 18.95
N ALA A 321 13.00 18.19 19.74
CA ALA A 321 13.38 17.35 20.87
C ALA A 321 14.28 16.18 20.44
N SER A 322 13.97 15.53 19.32
CA SER A 322 14.77 14.45 18.73
C SER A 322 16.17 14.94 18.33
N ILE A 323 16.26 16.09 17.65
CA ILE A 323 17.54 16.67 17.25
C ILE A 323 18.38 17.02 18.48
N LEU A 324 17.79 17.66 19.49
CA LEU A 324 18.49 18.02 20.73
C LEU A 324 19.02 16.78 21.48
N ARG A 325 18.20 15.73 21.61
CA ARG A 325 18.61 14.47 22.23
C ARG A 325 19.77 13.82 21.47
N LEU A 326 19.69 13.75 20.13
CA LEU A 326 20.74 13.17 19.30
C LEU A 326 22.03 14.01 19.31
N MET A 327 21.92 15.33 19.43
CA MET A 327 23.06 16.22 19.67
C MET A 327 23.68 15.96 21.05
N GLY A 328 22.87 15.76 22.09
CA GLY A 328 23.32 15.41 23.44
C GLY A 328 24.10 14.08 23.49
N MET A 329 23.75 13.12 22.62
CA MET A 329 24.51 11.87 22.43
C MET A 329 25.84 12.06 21.68
N GLY A 330 26.18 13.28 21.24
CA GLY A 330 27.43 13.59 20.53
C GLY A 330 27.45 13.12 19.06
N LEU A 331 26.30 12.83 18.46
CA LEU A 331 26.23 12.37 17.08
C LEU A 331 26.54 13.49 16.08
N LYS A 332 27.21 13.14 14.97
CA LYS A 332 27.46 14.06 13.86
C LYS A 332 26.17 14.34 13.08
N ASP A 333 26.04 15.54 12.51
CA ASP A 333 24.84 15.96 11.75
C ASP A 333 24.42 14.98 10.66
N GLU A 334 25.39 14.35 9.99
CA GLU A 334 25.15 13.36 8.93
C GLU A 334 24.47 12.11 9.49
N VAL A 335 24.83 11.69 10.70
CA VAL A 335 24.21 10.57 11.41
C VAL A 335 22.82 10.97 11.88
N ILE A 336 22.66 12.17 12.46
CA ILE A 336 21.36 12.70 12.91
C ILE A 336 20.39 12.81 11.73
N ALA A 337 20.85 13.38 10.61
CA ALA A 337 20.06 13.56 9.41
C ALA A 337 19.58 12.23 8.83
N ARG A 338 20.48 11.23 8.75
CA ARG A 338 20.15 9.87 8.30
C ARG A 338 19.13 9.22 9.22
N ARG A 339 19.30 9.32 10.53
CA ARG A 339 18.41 8.72 11.54
C ARG A 339 16.99 9.28 11.48
N LEU A 340 16.86 10.59 11.28
CA LEU A 340 15.58 11.29 11.17
C LEU A 340 15.00 11.27 9.75
N GLY A 341 15.68 10.65 8.78
CA GLY A 341 15.18 10.54 7.41
C GLY A 341 15.14 11.86 6.64
N MET A 342 16.06 12.80 6.91
CA MET A 342 16.10 14.11 6.23
C MET A 342 17.46 14.40 5.58
N ALA A 343 17.49 15.39 4.68
CA ALA A 343 18.73 15.85 4.07
C ALA A 343 19.65 16.52 5.11
N THR A 344 20.96 16.27 5.05
CA THR A 344 21.97 16.84 5.96
C THR A 344 21.90 18.37 6.03
N ARG A 345 21.66 19.05 4.89
CA ARG A 345 21.49 20.51 4.86
C ARG A 345 20.30 20.99 5.69
N THR A 346 19.21 20.22 5.68
CA THR A 346 17.99 20.54 6.43
C THR A 346 18.23 20.34 7.92
N CYS A 347 18.88 19.23 8.28
CA CYS A 347 19.30 18.95 9.66
C CYS A 347 20.22 20.05 10.20
N ARG A 348 21.26 20.43 9.45
CA ARG A 348 22.18 21.53 9.81
C ARG A 348 21.45 22.84 10.05
N ARG A 349 20.48 23.19 9.21
CA ARG A 349 19.67 24.40 9.39
C ARG A 349 18.87 24.35 10.70
N TYR A 350 18.20 23.23 11.00
CA TYR A 350 17.50 23.05 12.28
C TYR A 350 18.45 23.15 13.47
N ILE A 351 19.63 22.53 13.39
CA ILE A 351 20.65 22.60 14.45
C ILE A 351 21.12 24.05 14.65
N SER A 352 21.39 24.80 13.58
CA SER A 352 21.77 26.22 13.68
C SER A 352 20.71 27.04 14.39
N THR A 353 19.43 26.89 14.02
CA THR A 353 18.32 27.57 14.70
C THR A 353 18.23 27.19 16.18
N LEU A 354 18.36 25.90 16.52
CA LEU A 354 18.34 25.42 17.91
C LEU A 354 19.53 25.96 18.73
N MET A 355 20.71 26.05 18.12
CA MET A 355 21.91 26.62 18.76
C MET A 355 21.73 28.11 19.05
N GLU A 356 21.15 28.87 18.11
CA GLU A 356 20.81 30.29 18.29
C GLU A 356 19.78 30.48 19.41
N GLU A 357 18.71 29.68 19.41
CA GLU A 357 17.67 29.69 20.46
C GLU A 357 18.22 29.33 21.85
N LEU A 358 19.20 28.43 21.91
CA LEU A 358 19.89 28.05 23.16
C LEU A 358 20.96 29.08 23.58
N GLY A 359 21.32 30.03 22.73
CA GLY A 359 22.45 30.93 22.96
C GLY A 359 23.80 30.21 22.99
N ALA A 360 23.93 29.08 22.30
CA ALA A 360 25.12 28.24 22.30
C ALA A 360 26.03 28.58 21.11
N SER A 361 27.31 28.87 21.39
CA SER A 361 28.34 29.12 20.37
C SER A 361 29.03 27.85 19.87
N SER A 362 28.87 26.72 20.58
CA SER A 362 29.43 25.42 20.19
C SER A 362 28.51 24.25 20.59
N ARG A 363 28.60 23.13 19.87
CA ARG A 363 27.80 21.91 20.17
C ARG A 363 28.01 21.41 21.60
N PHE A 364 29.24 21.52 22.08
CA PHE A 364 29.59 21.19 23.46
C PHE A 364 28.85 22.10 24.44
N GLN A 365 28.82 23.41 24.18
CA GLN A 365 28.07 24.37 24.99
C GLN A 365 26.55 24.08 24.95
N ALA A 366 25.98 23.75 23.80
CA ALA A 366 24.58 23.36 23.70
C ALA A 366 24.27 22.10 24.51
N GLY A 367 25.11 21.07 24.43
CA GLY A 367 24.98 19.86 25.24
C GLY A 367 25.02 20.16 26.75
N LEU A 368 25.92 21.04 27.19
CA LEU A 368 26.01 21.47 28.59
C LEU A 368 24.75 22.23 29.05
N LEU A 369 24.22 23.11 28.20
CA LEU A 369 23.00 23.88 28.49
C LEU A 369 21.76 22.98 28.57
N LEU A 370 21.66 21.98 27.69
CA LEU A 370 20.57 20.99 27.71
C LEU A 370 20.65 20.11 28.96
N GLY A 371 21.82 19.57 29.28
CA GLY A 371 22.00 18.76 30.49
C GLY A 371 21.70 19.55 31.78
N ARG A 372 22.00 20.85 31.81
CA ARG A 372 21.61 21.73 32.94
C ARG A 372 20.10 21.94 33.03
N ARG A 373 19.40 22.10 31.90
CA ARG A 373 17.93 22.25 31.88
C ARG A 373 17.23 20.97 32.32
N GLU A 374 17.70 19.79 31.88
CA GLU A 374 17.18 18.49 32.31
C GLU A 374 17.40 18.26 33.81
N ALA A 375 18.61 18.52 34.32
CA ALA A 375 18.91 18.41 35.75
C ALA A 375 18.11 19.39 36.63
N SER A 376 17.71 20.56 36.08
CA SER A 376 16.86 21.53 36.78
C SER A 376 15.39 21.11 36.79
N ALA A 377 14.90 20.53 35.69
CA ALA A 377 13.54 20.01 35.57
C ALA A 377 13.31 18.75 36.44
N ASP A 378 14.31 17.87 36.55
CA ASP A 378 14.26 16.70 37.44
C ASP A 378 14.30 17.07 38.94
N GLY A 379 14.91 18.22 39.28
CA GLY A 379 14.93 18.76 40.64
C GLY A 379 13.58 19.34 41.11
N GLU A 380 12.80 19.96 40.22
CA GLU A 380 11.46 20.47 40.52
C GLU A 380 10.41 19.35 40.62
N GLY A 381 10.58 18.24 39.88
CA GLY A 381 9.70 17.06 39.96
C GLY A 381 9.85 16.21 41.24
N ALA A 382 10.93 16.42 42.02
CA ALA A 382 11.13 15.81 43.33
C ALA A 382 10.54 16.66 44.47
N ALA A 383 10.47 17.98 44.30
CA ALA A 383 9.93 18.92 45.29
C ALA A 383 8.38 18.93 45.35
N HIS A 384 7.69 18.38 44.35
CA HIS A 384 6.21 18.30 44.30
C HIS A 384 5.63 16.94 44.77
N ARG A 385 6.48 16.02 45.25
CA ARG A 385 6.11 14.70 45.79
C ARG A 385 6.61 14.48 47.23
N SER A 386 6.83 15.55 47.99
CA SER A 386 7.10 15.49 49.43
C SER A 386 5.98 16.15 50.23
#